data_AF-A0A968P5C3-F1
#
_entry.id   AF-A0A968P5C3-F1
#
_cell.length_a   1.000
_cell.length_b   1.000
_cell.length_c   1.000
_cell.angle_alpha   90.00
_cell.angle_beta   90.00
_cell.angle_gamma   90.00
#
_symmetry.space_group_name_H-M   'P 1'
#
loop_
_entity.id
_entity.type
_entity.pdbx_description
1 polymer ?
#
loop_
_entity_poly.entity_id
_entity_poly.type
_entity_poly.pdbx_seq_one_letter_code
_entity_poly.pdbx_strand_id
1 'polypeptide(L)'
;MKVQRLLGDRVGKDVWFYSFSLEPEKDSVEVLADYAKRYEVGPGWLFLTGNPIDMEELRQSLGFAWSDPVLDADLTNHVGTVKMGNEPRGWWGASPSYADPRQLARLLVWMAPEEGQRGTIGHLPGEQPEPATEAEAEQGGGLR
;
A
#
# COMPACT_ATOMS: atom_id res chain seq x y z
N MET A 1 -4.47 9.45 -2.72
CA MET A 1 -3.55 10.62 -2.64
C MET A 1 -2.97 10.90 -1.26
N LYS A 2 -3.76 10.89 -0.18
CA LYS A 2 -3.25 11.26 1.17
C LYS A 2 -2.04 10.40 1.59
N VAL A 3 -2.12 9.08 1.42
CA VAL A 3 -1.00 8.16 1.74
C VAL A 3 0.24 8.49 0.90
N GLN A 4 0.10 8.69 -0.42
CA GLN A 4 1.22 9.10 -1.30
C GLN A 4 1.90 10.39 -0.81
N ARG A 5 1.11 11.41 -0.44
CA ARG A 5 1.64 12.67 0.11
C ARG A 5 2.38 12.46 1.44
N LEU A 6 1.89 11.57 2.30
CA LEU A 6 2.52 11.27 3.60
C LEU A 6 3.84 10.51 3.46
N LEU A 7 3.96 9.64 2.46
CA LEU A 7 5.20 8.91 2.18
C LEU A 7 6.22 9.75 1.40
N GLY A 8 5.76 10.81 0.72
CA GLY A 8 6.61 11.76 0.00
C GLY A 8 7.55 11.05 -0.97
N ASP A 9 8.83 11.38 -0.85
CA ASP A 9 9.92 10.93 -1.69
C ASP A 9 10.17 9.41 -1.70
N ARG A 10 9.58 8.66 -0.77
CA ARG A 10 9.68 7.20 -0.73
C ARG A 10 8.92 6.54 -1.88
N VAL A 11 7.85 7.19 -2.35
CA VAL A 11 7.04 6.67 -3.46
C VAL A 11 7.84 6.76 -4.77
N GLY A 12 8.04 5.64 -5.43
CA GLY A 12 8.88 5.50 -6.62
C GLY A 12 10.35 5.20 -6.34
N LYS A 13 10.78 5.12 -5.06
CA LYS A 13 12.14 4.74 -4.66
C LYS A 13 12.19 3.38 -3.99
N ASP A 14 11.38 3.19 -2.95
CA ASP A 14 11.32 1.95 -2.17
C ASP A 14 9.88 1.55 -1.78
N VAL A 15 8.90 2.40 -2.09
CA VAL A 15 7.47 2.08 -2.07
C VAL A 15 6.88 2.37 -3.44
N TRP A 16 6.08 1.45 -3.97
CA TRP A 16 5.34 1.64 -5.23
C TRP A 16 3.88 1.34 -5.02
N PHE A 17 3.03 2.07 -5.75
CA PHE A 17 1.60 1.81 -5.77
C PHE A 17 1.17 1.32 -7.14
N TYR A 18 0.27 0.35 -7.12
CA TYR A 18 -0.34 -0.21 -8.31
C TYR A 18 -1.85 -0.24 -8.09
N SER A 19 -2.58 0.36 -9.01
CA SER A 19 -4.04 0.22 -9.13
C SER A 19 -4.29 -0.46 -10.47
N PHE A 20 -5.15 -1.47 -10.51
CA PHE A 20 -5.47 -2.16 -11.77
C PHE A 20 -6.98 -2.18 -11.96
N SER A 21 -7.39 -2.18 -13.24
CA SER A 21 -8.81 -2.14 -13.62
C SER A 21 -9.53 -3.43 -13.24
N LEU A 22 -10.80 -3.29 -12.83
CA LEU A 22 -11.76 -4.38 -12.72
C LEU A 22 -12.50 -4.65 -14.04
N GLU A 23 -12.55 -3.65 -14.93
CA GLU A 23 -13.27 -3.68 -16.20
C GLU A 23 -12.32 -3.29 -17.35
N PRO A 24 -11.32 -4.13 -17.67
CA PRO A 24 -10.28 -3.80 -18.65
C PRO A 24 -10.80 -3.56 -20.06
N GLU A 25 -12.00 -4.05 -20.42
CA GLU A 25 -12.63 -3.74 -21.71
C GLU A 25 -13.15 -2.29 -21.78
N LYS A 26 -13.35 -1.64 -20.64
CA LYS A 26 -13.85 -0.26 -20.53
C LYS A 26 -12.73 0.71 -20.15
N ASP A 27 -11.84 0.29 -19.27
CA ASP A 27 -10.75 1.09 -18.74
C ASP A 27 -9.50 0.99 -19.63
N SER A 28 -9.55 1.69 -20.76
CA SER A 28 -8.38 1.87 -21.63
C SER A 28 -7.24 2.62 -20.94
N VAL A 29 -6.04 2.54 -21.52
CA VAL A 29 -4.86 3.27 -21.03
C VAL A 29 -5.13 4.77 -20.97
N GLU A 30 -5.83 5.32 -21.97
CA GLU A 30 -6.20 6.73 -22.04
C GLU A 30 -7.16 7.13 -20.92
N VAL A 31 -8.18 6.30 -20.66
CA VAL A 31 -9.15 6.51 -19.56
C VAL A 31 -8.44 6.50 -18.21
N LEU A 32 -7.55 5.53 -17.97
CA LEU A 32 -6.79 5.43 -16.73
C LEU A 32 -5.78 6.57 -16.57
N ALA A 33 -5.16 7.04 -17.65
CA ALA A 33 -4.27 8.20 -17.63
C ALA A 33 -5.02 9.48 -17.25
N ASP A 34 -6.22 9.68 -17.82
CA ASP A 34 -7.10 10.80 -17.46
C ASP A 34 -7.57 10.69 -16.00
N TYR A 35 -7.89 9.48 -15.52
CA TYR A 35 -8.22 9.24 -14.12
C TYR A 35 -7.04 9.63 -13.22
N ALA A 36 -5.83 9.15 -13.51
CA ALA A 36 -4.64 9.44 -12.72
C ALA A 36 -4.35 10.95 -12.66
N LYS A 37 -4.50 11.65 -13.80
CA LYS A 37 -4.37 13.11 -13.87
C LYS A 37 -5.41 13.83 -13.04
N ARG A 38 -6.69 13.42 -13.11
CA ARG A 38 -7.80 14.03 -12.36
C ARG A 38 -7.57 14.00 -10.85
N TYR A 39 -6.99 12.91 -10.36
CA TYR A 39 -6.70 12.77 -8.94
C TYR A 39 -5.28 13.19 -8.56
N GLU A 40 -4.51 13.80 -9.45
CA GLU A 40 -3.15 14.30 -9.18
C GLU A 40 -2.22 13.18 -8.66
N VAL A 41 -2.29 12.00 -9.26
CA VAL A 41 -1.38 10.89 -8.97
C VAL A 41 0.05 11.33 -9.27
N GLY A 42 0.93 11.28 -8.27
CA GLY A 42 2.35 11.53 -8.46
C GLY A 42 3.12 10.31 -8.99
N PRO A 43 4.41 10.48 -9.34
CA PRO A 43 5.30 9.38 -9.72
C PRO A 43 5.33 8.22 -8.72
N GLY A 44 5.68 7.03 -9.19
CA GLY A 44 5.74 5.81 -8.37
C GLY A 44 4.38 5.16 -8.09
N TRP A 45 3.30 5.66 -8.69
CA TRP A 45 1.98 5.03 -8.68
C TRP A 45 1.50 4.79 -10.11
N LEU A 46 1.33 3.51 -10.48
CA LEU A 46 0.85 3.10 -11.79
C LEU A 46 -0.62 2.65 -11.78
N PHE A 47 -1.30 2.94 -12.87
CA PHE A 47 -2.64 2.43 -13.18
C PHE A 47 -2.50 1.43 -14.33
N LEU A 48 -2.98 0.20 -14.12
CA LEU A 48 -2.76 -0.94 -14.99
C LEU A 48 -4.09 -1.42 -15.59
N THR A 49 -4.04 -1.81 -16.86
CA THR A 49 -5.10 -2.49 -17.59
C THR A 49 -4.46 -3.46 -18.58
N GLY A 50 -5.23 -4.37 -19.18
CA GLY A 50 -4.66 -5.36 -20.09
C GLY A 50 -5.65 -6.42 -20.53
N ASN A 51 -5.14 -7.63 -20.76
CA ASN A 51 -5.98 -8.77 -21.13
C ASN A 51 -6.97 -9.07 -19.99
N PRO A 52 -8.28 -9.24 -20.27
CA PRO A 52 -9.27 -9.55 -19.25
C PRO A 52 -8.98 -10.80 -18.41
N ILE A 53 -8.39 -11.84 -19.03
CA ILE A 53 -8.03 -13.08 -18.33
C ILE A 53 -6.91 -12.81 -17.31
N ASP A 54 -5.86 -12.10 -17.72
CA ASP A 54 -4.74 -11.77 -16.83
C ASP A 54 -5.16 -10.87 -15.67
N MET A 55 -6.06 -9.91 -15.92
CA MET A 55 -6.59 -9.02 -14.87
C MET A 55 -7.43 -9.81 -13.85
N GLU A 56 -8.24 -10.76 -14.32
CA GLU A 56 -9.04 -11.62 -13.46
C GLU A 56 -8.17 -12.57 -12.62
N GLU A 57 -7.17 -13.20 -13.23
CA GLU A 57 -6.20 -14.04 -12.51
C GLU A 57 -5.45 -13.24 -11.43
N LEU A 58 -5.06 -12.01 -11.74
CA LEU A 58 -4.41 -11.11 -10.78
C LEU A 58 -5.33 -10.75 -9.61
N ARG A 59 -6.59 -10.39 -9.92
CA ARG A 59 -7.61 -10.05 -8.93
C ARG A 59 -7.83 -11.20 -7.93
N GLN A 60 -8.02 -12.42 -8.44
CA GLN A 60 -8.21 -13.62 -7.63
C GLN A 60 -6.96 -13.95 -6.81
N SER A 61 -5.77 -13.94 -7.42
CA SER A 61 -4.50 -14.30 -6.76
C SER A 61 -4.14 -13.36 -5.61
N LEU A 62 -4.51 -12.08 -5.73
CA LEU A 62 -4.28 -11.09 -4.66
C LEU A 62 -5.37 -11.11 -3.58
N GLY A 63 -6.43 -11.90 -3.75
CA GLY A 63 -7.54 -12.03 -2.81
C GLY A 63 -8.56 -10.90 -2.90
N PHE A 64 -8.68 -10.24 -4.05
CA PHE A 64 -9.73 -9.25 -4.33
C PHE A 64 -10.98 -9.92 -4.92
N ALA A 65 -11.30 -11.11 -4.44
CA ALA A 65 -12.43 -11.91 -4.89
C ALA A 65 -13.23 -12.48 -3.71
N TRP A 66 -14.52 -12.65 -3.91
CA TRP A 66 -15.41 -13.32 -2.98
C TRP A 66 -15.45 -14.82 -3.26
N SER A 67 -15.56 -15.63 -2.21
CA SER A 67 -15.72 -17.09 -2.37
C SER A 67 -17.10 -17.48 -2.88
N ASP A 68 -18.10 -16.60 -2.74
CA ASP A 68 -19.43 -16.76 -3.34
C ASP A 68 -19.41 -16.21 -4.78
N PRO A 69 -19.60 -17.06 -5.82
CA PRO A 69 -19.53 -16.62 -7.21
C PRO A 69 -20.60 -15.60 -7.60
N VAL A 70 -21.75 -15.58 -6.94
CA VAL A 70 -22.82 -14.61 -7.23
C VAL A 70 -22.42 -13.24 -6.70
N LEU A 71 -21.83 -13.19 -5.50
CA LEU A 71 -21.31 -11.94 -4.94
C LEU A 71 -20.06 -11.44 -5.67
N ASP A 72 -19.25 -12.36 -6.19
CA ASP A 72 -18.02 -12.03 -6.93
C ASP A 72 -18.30 -11.49 -8.34
N ALA A 73 -19.36 -11.99 -8.99
CA ALA A 73 -19.78 -11.53 -10.31
C ALA A 73 -20.41 -10.11 -10.30
N ASP A 74 -20.81 -9.60 -9.13
CA ASP A 74 -21.28 -8.23 -8.99
C ASP A 74 -20.10 -7.25 -8.89
N LEU A 75 -19.71 -6.69 -10.04
CA LEU A 75 -18.59 -5.74 -10.12
C LEU A 75 -18.84 -4.41 -9.38
N THR A 76 -20.08 -4.14 -8.96
CA THR A 76 -20.39 -2.97 -8.11
C THR A 76 -20.06 -3.23 -6.64
N ASN A 77 -19.86 -4.50 -6.28
CA ASN A 77 -19.46 -4.93 -4.95
C ASN A 77 -17.93 -5.02 -4.85
N HIS A 78 -17.33 -4.12 -4.07
CA HIS A 78 -15.88 -4.07 -3.90
C HIS A 78 -15.45 -4.64 -2.55
N VAL A 79 -14.44 -5.52 -2.53
CA VAL A 79 -13.84 -6.06 -1.30
C VAL A 79 -13.37 -4.94 -0.35
N GLY A 80 -13.06 -3.76 -0.91
CA GLY A 80 -12.81 -2.55 -0.12
C GLY A 80 -11.47 -2.58 0.63
N THR A 81 -10.54 -3.42 0.21
CA THR A 81 -9.22 -3.57 0.82
C THR A 81 -8.09 -3.08 -0.09
N VAL A 82 -6.94 -2.77 0.50
CA VAL A 82 -5.67 -2.60 -0.18
C VAL A 82 -4.74 -3.73 0.25
N LYS A 83 -4.04 -4.35 -0.70
CA LYS A 83 -3.01 -5.35 -0.46
C LYS A 83 -1.64 -4.68 -0.45
N MET A 84 -0.78 -5.09 0.49
CA MET A 84 0.57 -4.54 0.65
C MET A 84 1.55 -5.71 0.80
N GLY A 85 2.72 -5.58 0.20
CA GLY A 85 3.74 -6.63 0.18
C GLY A 85 5.16 -6.06 0.29
N ASN A 86 6.01 -6.77 1.02
CA ASN A 86 7.47 -6.64 0.99
C ASN A 86 8.05 -8.03 0.73
N GLU A 87 8.25 -8.34 -0.54
CA GLU A 87 8.64 -9.68 -0.98
C GLU A 87 10.02 -10.13 -0.45
N PRO A 88 11.08 -9.29 -0.46
CA PRO A 88 12.36 -9.67 0.15
C PRO A 88 12.27 -10.07 1.63
N ARG A 89 11.26 -9.56 2.35
CA ARG A 89 10.99 -9.91 3.76
C ARG A 89 9.90 -10.96 3.93
N GLY A 90 9.27 -11.40 2.84
CA GLY A 90 8.13 -12.33 2.86
C GLY A 90 6.89 -11.78 3.56
N TRP A 91 6.77 -10.45 3.69
CA TRP A 91 5.65 -9.84 4.41
C TRP A 91 4.53 -9.47 3.47
N TRP A 92 3.33 -9.96 3.75
CA TRP A 92 2.12 -9.63 3.02
C TRP A 92 1.00 -9.32 3.99
N GLY A 93 0.25 -8.27 3.69
CA GLY A 93 -0.84 -7.80 4.53
C GLY A 93 -1.94 -7.14 3.72
N ALA A 94 -3.07 -6.90 4.37
CA ALA A 94 -4.16 -6.13 3.81
C ALA A 94 -4.68 -5.13 4.85
N SER A 95 -5.30 -4.06 4.38
CA SER A 95 -5.98 -3.09 5.22
C SER A 95 -7.23 -2.58 4.51
N PRO A 96 -8.29 -2.17 5.23
CA PRO A 96 -9.41 -1.47 4.61
C PRO A 96 -8.94 -0.23 3.85
N SER A 97 -9.44 -0.04 2.63
CA SER A 97 -9.12 1.10 1.76
C SER A 97 -9.52 2.46 2.36
N TYR A 98 -10.50 2.45 3.25
CA TYR A 98 -11.01 3.61 3.98
C TYR A 98 -10.36 3.80 5.36
N ALA A 99 -9.32 3.03 5.69
CA ALA A 99 -8.55 3.22 6.93
C ALA A 99 -7.91 4.61 6.97
N ASP A 100 -7.56 5.07 8.17
CA ASP A 100 -6.89 6.35 8.37
C ASP A 100 -5.58 6.40 7.53
N PRO A 101 -5.40 7.44 6.68
CA PRO A 101 -4.24 7.51 5.81
C PRO A 101 -2.88 7.56 6.53
N ARG A 102 -2.81 8.12 7.74
CA ARG A 102 -1.57 8.10 8.53
C ARG A 102 -1.29 6.70 9.03
N GLN A 103 -2.29 5.96 9.49
CA GLN A 103 -2.11 4.56 9.90
C GLN A 103 -1.63 3.67 8.74
N LEU A 104 -2.22 3.83 7.55
CA LEU A 104 -1.76 3.13 6.35
C LEU A 104 -0.31 3.48 5.99
N ALA A 105 0.04 4.76 6.01
CA ALA A 105 1.41 5.20 5.73
C ALA A 105 2.41 4.65 6.75
N ARG A 106 2.06 4.63 8.05
CA ARG A 106 2.90 4.06 9.11
C ARG A 106 3.08 2.56 8.95
N LEU A 107 2.03 1.85 8.55
CA LEU A 107 2.13 0.42 8.25
C LEU A 107 3.11 0.15 7.10
N LEU A 108 3.02 0.93 6.02
CA LEU A 108 3.94 0.81 4.88
C LEU A 108 5.39 1.10 5.27
N VAL A 109 5.62 2.14 6.08
CA VAL A 109 6.95 2.44 6.60
C VAL A 109 7.45 1.32 7.52
N TRP A 110 6.60 0.76 8.39
CA TRP A 110 6.98 -0.37 9.22
C TRP A 110 7.31 -1.62 8.39
N MET A 111 6.58 -1.88 7.30
CA MET A 111 6.85 -3.00 6.40
C MET A 111 8.16 -2.82 5.60
N ALA A 112 8.56 -1.57 5.35
CA ALA A 112 9.80 -1.22 4.67
C ALA A 112 10.51 -0.12 5.47
N PRO A 113 11.15 -0.45 6.60
CA PRO A 113 11.81 0.56 7.42
C PRO A 113 13.04 1.11 6.70
N GLU A 114 13.30 2.41 6.88
CA GLU A 114 14.57 3.02 6.48
C GLU A 114 15.72 2.45 7.31
N GLU A 115 16.94 2.55 6.80
CA GLU A 115 18.12 2.09 7.52
C GLU A 115 18.26 2.83 8.85
N GLY A 116 18.39 2.07 9.94
CA GLY A 116 18.48 2.62 11.30
C GLY A 116 17.13 2.93 11.96
N GLN A 117 16.00 2.82 11.25
CA GLN A 117 14.68 3.01 11.83
C GLN A 117 14.34 1.85 12.80
N ARG A 118 13.98 2.18 14.04
CA ARG A 118 13.62 1.24 15.12
C ARG A 118 12.20 1.53 15.63
N GLY A 119 11.55 0.53 16.21
CA GLY A 119 10.22 0.64 16.83
C GLY A 119 9.15 -0.24 16.18
N THR A 120 8.06 -0.48 16.91
CA THR A 120 6.93 -1.30 16.43
C THR A 120 5.94 -0.52 15.55
N ILE A 121 6.04 0.81 15.54
CA ILE A 121 5.21 1.70 14.73
C ILE A 121 6.12 2.40 13.71
N GLY A 122 5.79 2.25 12.42
CA GLY A 122 6.52 2.94 11.37
C GLY A 122 6.40 4.45 11.54
N HIS A 123 7.51 5.14 11.42
CA HIS A 123 7.60 6.58 11.60
C HIS A 123 7.48 7.30 10.26
N LEU A 124 6.64 8.33 10.16
CA LEU A 124 6.49 9.00 8.87
C LEU A 124 7.71 9.88 8.56
N PRO A 125 8.03 10.09 7.27
CA PRO A 125 9.11 10.98 6.87
C PRO A 125 9.00 12.36 7.56
N GLY A 126 10.09 12.79 8.21
CA GLY A 126 10.19 14.08 8.88
C GLY A 126 9.56 14.18 10.27
N GLU A 127 8.92 13.12 10.78
CA GLU A 127 8.63 13.02 12.21
C GLU A 127 9.99 12.82 12.96
N GLN A 128 10.08 13.11 14.27
CA GLN A 128 11.21 12.66 15.11
C GLN A 128 10.82 11.46 15.96
N PRO A 129 11.70 10.46 16.16
CA PRO A 129 11.38 9.32 17.01
C PRO A 129 10.97 9.83 18.38
N GLU A 130 9.93 9.24 18.97
CA GLU A 130 9.61 9.56 20.35
C GLU A 130 10.85 9.27 21.21
N PRO A 131 11.18 10.15 22.18
CA PRO A 131 12.33 9.93 23.04
C PRO A 131 12.19 8.55 23.69
N ALA A 132 13.29 7.78 23.67
CA ALA A 132 13.32 6.46 24.29
C ALA A 132 12.77 6.57 25.71
N THR A 133 11.82 5.70 26.04
CA THR A 133 11.32 5.63 27.41
C THR A 133 12.47 5.21 28.33
N GLU A 134 12.50 5.69 29.58
CA GLU A 134 13.56 5.36 30.56
C GLU A 134 13.82 3.85 30.67
N ALA A 135 12.78 3.02 30.45
CA ALA A 135 12.86 1.56 30.48
C ALA A 135 13.71 0.94 29.35
N GLU A 136 13.89 1.61 28.21
CA GLU A 136 14.73 1.16 27.10
C GLU A 136 16.18 1.63 27.26
N ALA A 137 16.40 2.77 27.92
CA ALA A 137 17.73 3.30 28.22
C ALA A 137 18.47 2.46 29.27
N GLU A 138 17.75 1.91 30.26
CA GLU A 138 18.36 1.06 31.30
C GLU A 138 18.81 -0.31 30.77
N GLN A 139 18.19 -0.85 29.72
CA GLN A 139 18.53 -2.16 29.16
C GLN A 139 19.76 -2.13 28.24
N GLY A 140 20.19 -0.95 27.78
CA GLY A 140 21.37 -0.79 26.91
C GLY A 140 22.70 -0.55 27.65
N GLY A 141 22.68 -0.37 28.98
CA GLY A 141 23.84 0.02 29.77
C GLY A 141 24.65 -1.12 30.39
N GLY A 142 24.19 -2.37 30.29
CA GLY A 142 24.82 -3.51 30.94
C GLY A 142 25.42 -4.49 29.95
N LEU A 143 26.68 -4.27 29.57
CA LEU A 143 27.70 -5.29 29.26
C LEU A 143 28.99 -4.54 28.86
N ARG A 144 29.82 -4.24 29.86
CA ARG A 144 31.27 -4.12 29.70
C ARG A 144 31.91 -5.37 30.29
#